data_AF-A0A6N3EG39-F1
#
_entry.id   AF-A0A6N3EG39-F1
#
_cell.length_a   1.000
_cell.length_b   1.000
_cell.length_c   1.000
_cell.angle_alpha   90.00
_cell.angle_beta   90.00
_cell.angle_gamma   90.00
#
_symmetry.space_group_name_H-M   'P 1'
#
loop_
_entity.id
_entity.type
_entity.pdbx_description
1 polymer ?
#
loop_
_entity_poly.entity_id
_entity_poly.type
_entity_poly.pdbx_seq_one_letter_code
_entity_poly.pdbx_strand_id
1 'polypeptide(L)' 'MKEIQDRNVRALHKIITENDNENIVIGTHGTALSTIINYYDNTFNYESFNKIKNIMPFIACIKFEGTNATSIEFIFDF' A
#
# COMPACT_ATOMS: atom_id res chain seq x y z
N MET A 1 -9.96 -7.58 10.53
CA MET A 1 -8.81 -7.47 9.60
C MET A 1 -9.28 -7.55 8.16
N LYS A 2 -9.88 -8.66 7.71
CA LYS A 2 -10.27 -8.88 6.31
C LYS A 2 -11.18 -7.79 5.73
N GLU A 3 -12.22 -7.37 6.44
CA GLU A 3 -13.13 -6.30 5.99
C GLU A 3 -12.42 -4.94 5.74
N ILE A 4 -11.44 -4.60 6.58
CA ILE A 4 -10.69 -3.34 6.45
C ILE A 4 -9.79 -3.41 5.21
N GLN A 5 -9.10 -4.54 5.02
CA GLN A 5 -8.27 -4.78 3.84
C GLN A 5 -9.12 -4.75 2.56
N ASP A 6 -10.24 -5.49 2.53
CA ASP A 6 -11.13 -5.55 1.36
C ASP A 6 -11.63 -4.16 0.96
N ARG A 7 -12.02 -3.33 1.94
CA ARG A 7 -12.48 -1.96 1.69
C ARG A 7 -11.35 -1.08 1.14
N ASN A 8 -10.15 -1.17 1.70
CA ASN A 8 -9.00 -0.36 1.27
C ASN A 8 -8.51 -0.77 -0.12
N VAL A 9 -8.42 -2.07 -0.40
CA VAL A 9 -8.03 -2.61 -1.71
C VAL A 9 -9.05 -2.24 -2.77
N ARG A 10 -10.35 -2.34 -2.48
CA ARG A 10 -11.40 -1.91 -3.41
C ARG A 10 -11.31 -0.43 -3.74
N ALA A 11 -11.10 0.42 -2.73
CA ALA A 11 -10.91 1.86 -2.95
C ALA A 11 -9.66 2.14 -3.79
N LEU A 12 -8.55 1.45 -3.50
CA LEU A 12 -7.31 1.55 -4.27
C LEU A 12 -7.50 1.14 -5.73
N HIS A 13 -8.13 -0.02 -5.99
CA HIS A 13 -8.38 -0.49 -7.36
C HIS A 13 -9.23 0.48 -8.16
N LYS A 14 -10.22 1.11 -7.53
CA LYS A 14 -11.00 2.17 -8.15
C LYS A 14 -10.11 3.36 -8.56
N ILE A 15 -9.27 3.85 -7.65
CA ILE A 15 -8.36 4.97 -7.92
C ILE A 15 -7.38 4.62 -9.04
N ILE A 16 -6.77 3.42 -9.02
CA ILE A 16 -5.85 2.97 -10.06
C ILE A 16 -6.55 2.93 -11.43
N THR A 17 -7.77 2.38 -11.48
CA THR A 17 -8.53 2.27 -12.73
C THR A 17 -8.96 3.65 -13.27
N GLU A 18 -9.30 4.60 -12.39
CA GLU A 18 -9.69 5.95 -12.76
C GLU A 18 -8.51 6.83 -13.22
N ASN A 19 -7.28 6.47 -12.85
CA ASN A 19 -6.04 7.22 -13.17
C ASN A 19 -5.07 6.32 -13.96
N ASP A 20 -5.61 5.54 -14.91
CA ASP A 20 -4.80 4.63 -15.72
C ASP A 20 -3.70 5.37 -16.49
N ASN A 21 -2.48 4.81 -16.47
CA ASN A 21 -1.25 5.41 -17.02
C ASN A 21 -0.76 6.71 -16.33
N GLU A 22 -1.25 7.05 -15.15
CA GLU A 22 -0.74 8.17 -14.35
C GLU A 22 0.04 7.72 -13.11
N ASN A 23 0.92 8.61 -12.62
CA ASN A 23 1.58 8.43 -11.33
C ASN A 23 0.80 9.17 -10.24
N ILE A 24 0.28 8.44 -9.27
CA ILE A 24 -0.54 8.98 -8.17
C ILE A 24 0.18 8.89 -6.82
N VAL A 25 -0.07 9.87 -5.94
CA VAL A 25 0.40 9.85 -4.55
C VAL A 25 -0.82 9.76 -3.63
N ILE A 26 -0.84 8.75 -2.76
CA ILE A 26 -1.93 8.51 -1.81
C ILE A 26 -1.41 8.75 -0.39
N GLY A 27 -1.96 9.76 0.30
CA GLY A 27 -1.75 9.96 1.73
C GLY A 27 -2.78 9.19 2.56
N THR A 28 -2.33 8.36 3.49
CA THR A 28 -3.23 7.56 4.35
C THR A 28 -2.59 7.25 5.72
N HIS A 29 -3.30 6.50 6.56
CA HIS A 29 -2.81 6.03 7.86
C HIS A 29 -1.97 4.76 7.71
N GLY A 30 -0.99 4.56 8.61
CA GLY A 30 -0.10 3.39 8.58
C GLY A 30 -0.83 2.05 8.57
N THR A 31 -1.94 1.92 9.31
CA THR A 31 -2.76 0.70 9.30
C THR A 31 -3.41 0.43 7.94
N ALA A 32 -3.95 1.47 7.28
CA ALA A 32 -4.57 1.32 5.98
C ALA A 32 -3.53 0.94 4.90
N LEU A 33 -2.40 1.64 4.89
CA LEU A 33 -1.27 1.32 4.02
C LEU A 33 -0.77 -0.11 4.23
N SER A 34 -0.64 -0.54 5.49
CA SER A 34 -0.19 -1.91 5.83
C SER A 34 -1.15 -2.98 5.32
N THR A 35 -2.47 -2.75 5.42
CA THR A 35 -3.45 -3.70 4.89
C THR A 35 -3.39 -3.80 3.36
N ILE A 36 -3.08 -2.70 2.68
CA ILE A 36 -2.89 -2.67 1.22
C ILE A 36 -1.63 -3.44 0.83
N ILE A 37 -0.49 -3.15 1.47
CA ILE A 37 0.77 -3.85 1.18
C ILE A 37 0.60 -5.35 1.47
N ASN A 38 0.01 -5.71 2.61
CA ASN A 38 -0.24 -7.10 2.99
C ASN A 38 -1.09 -7.86 1.96
N TYR A 39 -2.00 -7.18 1.25
CA TYR A 39 -2.82 -7.83 0.22
C TYR A 39 -1.97 -8.32 -0.97
N TYR A 40 -0.97 -7.54 -1.37
CA TYR A 40 -0.07 -7.88 -2.48
C TYR A 40 1.15 -8.69 -2.03
N ASP A 41 1.61 -8.49 -0.80
CA ASP A 41 2.73 -9.19 -0.19
C ASP A 41 2.38 -9.64 1.23
N ASN A 42 1.96 -10.91 1.35
CA ASN A 42 1.62 -11.51 2.64
C ASN A 42 2.80 -11.61 3.62
N THR A 43 4.04 -11.42 3.16
CA THR A 43 5.21 -11.34 4.06
C THR A 43 5.22 -10.04 4.87
N PHE A 44 4.53 -9.00 4.38
CA PHE A 44 4.26 -7.79 5.13
C PHE A 44 3.20 -8.04 6.20
N ASN A 45 3.63 -8.51 7.37
CA ASN A 45 2.75 -8.93 8.45
C ASN A 45 2.75 -7.93 9.64
N TYR A 46 2.21 -8.34 10.78
CA TYR A 46 2.14 -7.51 11.97
C TYR A 46 3.52 -7.05 12.49
N GLU A 47 4.57 -7.86 12.33
CA GLU A 47 5.93 -7.47 12.71
C GLU A 47 6.46 -6.36 11.80
N SER A 48 6.20 -6.46 10.49
CA SER A 48 6.52 -5.40 9.53
C SER A 48 5.79 -4.10 9.89
N PHE A 49 4.50 -4.17 10.25
CA PHE A 49 3.75 -3.01 10.76
C PHE A 49 4.38 -2.41 12.02
N ASN A 50 4.75 -3.25 12.98
CA ASN A 50 5.35 -2.80 14.23
C ASN A 50 6.71 -2.11 14.03
N LYS A 51 7.45 -2.46 12.98
CA LYS A 51 8.70 -1.78 12.60
C LYS A 51 8.43 -0.41 11.99
N ILE A 52 7.41 -0.28 11.12
CA ILE A 52 7.11 0.99 10.44
C ILE A 52 6.37 2.00 11.30
N LYS A 53 5.65 1.59 12.36
CA LYS A 53 4.84 2.52 13.18
C LYS A 53 5.63 3.68 13.79
N ASN A 54 6.94 3.48 13.98
CA ASN A 54 7.86 4.46 14.56
C ASN A 54 8.65 5.24 13.49
N ILE A 55 8.49 4.89 12.21
CA ILE A 55 9.19 5.49 11.08
C ILE A 55 8.13 6.27 10.30
N MET A 56 8.05 7.58 10.55
CA MET A 56 7.17 8.46 9.79
C MET A 56 7.96 9.70 9.33
N PRO A 57 7.91 10.06 8.03
CA PRO A 57 7.07 9.44 6.99
C PRO A 57 7.56 8.04 6.57
N PHE A 58 6.61 7.17 6.24
CA PHE A 58 6.89 5.87 5.62
C PHE A 58 6.27 5.88 4.22
N ILE A 59 7.12 5.72 3.20
CA ILE A 59 6.71 5.78 1.80
C ILE A 59 6.95 4.42 1.14
N ALA A 60 5.93 3.91 0.46
CA ALA A 60 6.00 2.74 -0.38
C ALA A 60 5.67 3.14 -1.83
N CYS A 61 6.57 2.86 -2.75
CA CYS A 61 6.32 2.98 -4.19
C CYS A 61 5.87 1.62 -4.72
N ILE A 62 4.70 1.58 -5.34
CA ILE A 62 4.13 0.34 -5.88
C ILE A 62 3.91 0.55 -7.38
N LYS A 63 4.45 -0.36 -8.21
CA LYS A 63 4.20 -0.38 -9.65
C LYS A 63 3.06 -1.34 -9.94
N PHE A 64 2.15 -0.94 -10.83
CA PHE A 64 0.97 -1.72 -11.18
C PHE A 64 0.92 -2.01 -12.68
N GLU A 65 0.44 -3.21 -13.02
CA GLU A 65 -0.09 -3.57 -14.34
C GLU A 65 -1.59 -3.86 -14.16
N GLY A 66 -2.44 -2.93 -14.60
CA GLY A 66 -3.84 -2.90 -14.19
C GLY A 66 -3.95 -2.77 -12.67
N THR A 67 -4.58 -3.73 -12.00
CA THR A 67 -4.67 -3.79 -10.54
C THR A 67 -3.66 -4.73 -9.88
N ASN A 68 -2.80 -5.37 -10.67
CA ASN A 68 -1.79 -6.29 -10.17
C ASN A 68 -0.51 -5.54 -9.81
N ALA A 69 -0.03 -5.68 -8.57
CA ALA A 69 1.24 -5.09 -8.16
C ALA A 69 2.40 -5.92 -8.72
N THR A 70 3.31 -5.28 -9.46
CA THR A 70 4.50 -5.92 -10.04
C THR A 70 5.75 -5.70 -9.21
N SER A 71 5.80 -4.63 -8.42
CA SER A 71 6.89 -4.37 -7.48
C SER A 71 6.43 -3.45 -6.34
N ILE A 72 7.05 -3.62 -5.17
CA ILE A 72 6.86 -2.79 -3.98
C ILE A 72 8.25 -2.41 -3.47
N GLU A 73 8.53 -1.11 -3.41
CA GLU A 73 9.80 -0.56 -2.96
C GLU A 73 9.55 0.38 -1.77
N PHE A 74 10.29 0.18 -0.67
CA PHE A 74 10.19 1.04 0.52
C PHE A 74 11.28 2.10 0.49
N ILE A 75 10.89 3.36 0.65
CA ILE A 75 11.80 4.51 0.63
C ILE A 75 12.04 4.93 2.09
N PHE A 76 13.30 4.92 2.51
CA PHE A 76 13.73 5.21 3.89
C PHE A 76 14.59 6.47 4.01
N ASP A 77 14.83 7.20 2.92
CA ASP A 77 15.66 8.40 2.90
C ASP A 77 14.86 9.65 3.29
N PHE A 78 14.80 9.97 4.59
CA PHE A 78 14.26 11.23 5.11
C PHE A 78 15.14 11.80 6.23
#